data_AF-A0A2D6KHH7-F1
#
_entry.id   AF-A0A2D6KHH7-F1
#
_cell.length_a   1.000
_cell.length_b   1.000
_cell.length_c   1.000
_cell.angle_alpha   90.00
_cell.angle_beta   90.00
_cell.angle_gamma   90.00
#
_symmetry.space_group_name_H-M   'P 1'
#
loop_
_entity.id
_entity.type
_entity.pdbx_description
1 polymer ?
#
loop_
_entity_poly.entity_id
_entity_poly.type
_entity_poly.pdbx_seq_one_letter_code
_entity_poly.pdbx_strand_id
1 'polypeptide(L)'
;MRRRRPTGDLGQILPLVLVMVALGAAMALLVAELGVVAVDRARARSAADAAALAAVTERGDGRTVAREFASANGARLESFEHAGGEVRVVVSVGRARATARAVAVLCNRGEPCVRSAEP
;
A
#
# COMPACT_ATOMS: atom_id res chain seq x y z
N MET A 1 -0.82 6.30 -70.01
CA MET A 1 -0.19 6.02 -68.70
C MET A 1 -1.27 5.79 -67.64
N ARG A 2 -1.58 4.55 -67.30
CA ARG A 2 -2.54 4.21 -66.23
C ARG A 2 -1.75 4.03 -64.93
N ARG A 3 -1.84 4.99 -64.00
CA ARG A 3 -1.24 4.84 -62.66
C ARG A 3 -2.00 3.74 -61.91
N ARG A 4 -1.40 2.56 -61.77
CA ARG A 4 -1.89 1.53 -60.83
C ARG A 4 -1.66 2.07 -59.42
N ARG A 5 -2.73 2.27 -58.65
CA ARG A 5 -2.62 2.49 -57.20
C ARG A 5 -2.32 1.13 -56.56
N PRO A 6 -1.26 1.01 -55.73
CA PRO A 6 -1.06 -0.19 -54.93
C PRO A 6 -2.14 -0.21 -53.86
N THR A 7 -3.20 -0.97 -54.13
CA THR A 7 -4.35 -1.15 -53.24
C THR A 7 -4.46 -2.66 -53.06
N GLY A 8 -4.22 -3.15 -51.84
CA GLY A 8 -4.31 -4.59 -51.55
C GLY A 8 -3.73 -4.95 -50.19
N ASP A 9 -2.40 -4.95 -50.06
CA ASP A 9 -1.79 -5.69 -48.95
C ASP A 9 -1.61 -4.88 -47.65
N LEU A 10 -1.19 -3.61 -47.73
CA LEU A 10 -1.03 -2.76 -46.53
C LEU A 10 -2.37 -2.41 -45.85
N GLY A 11 -3.47 -2.35 -46.61
CA GLY A 11 -4.80 -2.04 -46.08
C GLY A 11 -5.43 -3.20 -45.29
N GLN A 12 -5.03 -4.45 -45.58
CA GLN A 12 -5.60 -5.64 -44.96
C GLN A 12 -4.90 -6.06 -43.67
N ILE A 13 -3.61 -5.75 -43.53
CA ILE A 13 -2.85 -5.98 -42.28
C ILE A 13 -3.16 -4.87 -41.26
N LEU A 14 -3.54 -3.67 -41.72
CA LEU A 14 -3.89 -2.53 -40.86
C LEU A 14 -4.94 -2.85 -39.79
N PRO A 15 -6.11 -3.46 -40.08
CA PRO A 15 -7.08 -3.82 -39.04
C PRO A 15 -6.52 -4.83 -38.03
N LEU A 16 -5.71 -5.80 -38.48
CA LEU A 16 -5.07 -6.76 -37.58
C LEU A 16 -4.06 -6.08 -36.64
N VAL A 17 -3.23 -5.17 -37.17
CA VAL A 17 -2.30 -4.38 -36.37
C VAL A 17 -3.06 -3.50 -35.37
N LEU A 18 -4.17 -2.90 -35.79
CA LEU A 18 -4.99 -2.06 -34.93
C LEU A 18 -5.58 -2.87 -33.76
N VAL A 19 -6.09 -4.08 -34.05
CA VAL A 19 -6.57 -5.02 -33.02
C VAL A 19 -5.43 -5.42 -32.07
N MET A 20 -4.23 -5.69 -32.59
CA MET A 20 -3.10 -6.05 -31.75
C MET A 20 -2.63 -4.91 -30.85
N VAL A 21 -2.57 -3.69 -31.39
CA VAL A 21 -2.27 -2.49 -30.60
C VAL A 21 -3.35 -2.25 -29.55
N ALA A 22 -4.63 -2.39 -29.91
CA ALA A 22 -5.75 -2.24 -28.97
C ALA A 22 -5.69 -3.29 -27.85
N LEU A 23 -5.37 -4.55 -28.18
CA LEU A 23 -5.21 -5.62 -27.21
C LEU A 23 -4.03 -5.35 -26.27
N GLY A 24 -2.90 -4.90 -26.81
CA GLY A 24 -1.72 -4.51 -26.03
C GLY A 24 -2.00 -3.33 -25.10
N ALA A 25 -2.70 -2.30 -25.59
CA ALA A 25 -3.10 -1.15 -24.79
C ALA A 25 -4.09 -1.57 -23.68
N ALA A 26 -5.07 -2.41 -23.99
CA ALA A 26 -6.00 -2.95 -23.01
C ALA A 26 -5.27 -3.75 -21.92
N MET A 27 -4.31 -4.59 -22.30
CA MET A 27 -3.50 -5.36 -21.35
C MET A 27 -2.62 -4.45 -20.47
N ALA A 28 -2.02 -3.39 -21.05
CA ALA A 28 -1.25 -2.41 -20.29
C ALA A 28 -2.12 -1.66 -19.27
N LEU A 29 -3.35 -1.27 -19.65
CA LEU A 29 -4.30 -0.64 -18.73
C LEU A 29 -4.71 -1.57 -17.58
N LEU A 30 -4.97 -2.85 -17.87
CA LEU A 30 -5.27 -3.85 -16.84
C LEU A 30 -4.11 -4.02 -15.85
N VAL A 31 -2.87 -4.07 -16.34
CA VAL A 31 -1.68 -4.15 -15.49
C VAL A 31 -1.51 -2.88 -14.65
N ALA A 32 -1.78 -1.70 -15.21
CA ALA A 32 -1.70 -0.44 -14.48
C ALA A 32 -2.71 -0.37 -13.32
N GLU A 33 -3.98 -0.75 -13.56
CA GLU A 33 -5.03 -0.85 -12.53
C GLU A 33 -4.60 -1.77 -11.38
N LEU A 34 -4.10 -2.97 -11.70
CA LEU A 34 -3.59 -3.92 -10.72
C LEU A 34 -2.39 -3.37 -9.95
N GLY A 35 -1.51 -2.64 -10.64
CA GLY A 35 -0.36 -1.97 -10.06
C GLY A 35 -0.76 -0.91 -9.02
N VAL A 36 -1.75 -0.07 -9.33
CA VAL A 36 -2.27 0.95 -8.40
C VAL A 36 -2.80 0.29 -7.13
N VAL A 37 -3.58 -0.78 -7.24
CA VAL A 37 -4.12 -1.50 -6.08
C VAL A 37 -3.00 -2.14 -5.24
N ALA A 38 -1.97 -2.69 -5.88
CA ALA A 38 -0.82 -3.26 -5.19
C ALA A 38 -0.02 -2.19 -4.43
N VAL A 39 0.21 -1.02 -5.06
CA VAL A 39 0.90 0.11 -4.45
C VAL A 39 0.10 0.67 -3.27
N ASP A 40 -1.22 0.84 -3.41
CA ASP A 40 -2.08 1.32 -2.34
C ASP A 40 -2.06 0.39 -1.12
N ARG A 41 -2.09 -0.93 -1.35
CA ARG A 41 -1.96 -1.92 -0.27
C ARG A 41 -0.60 -1.86 0.41
N ALA A 42 0.48 -1.74 -0.37
CA ALA A 42 1.82 -1.62 0.18
C ALA A 42 1.95 -0.36 1.06
N ARG A 43 1.46 0.79 0.57
CA ARG A 43 1.44 2.05 1.32
C ARG A 43 0.60 1.95 2.60
N ALA A 44 -0.59 1.36 2.53
CA ALA A 44 -1.43 1.16 3.69
C ALA A 44 -0.72 0.35 4.78
N ARG A 45 0.00 -0.70 4.37
CA ARG A 45 0.75 -1.56 5.30
C ARG A 45 1.92 -0.82 5.95
N SER A 46 2.74 -0.13 5.16
CA SER A 46 3.85 0.67 5.69
C SER A 46 3.37 1.76 6.66
N ALA A 47 2.26 2.42 6.34
CA ALA A 47 1.66 3.43 7.21
C ALA A 47 1.15 2.83 8.53
N ALA A 48 0.53 1.65 8.48
CA ALA A 48 0.06 0.93 9.65
C ALA A 48 1.23 0.56 10.57
N ASP A 49 2.30 0.00 10.00
CA ASP A 49 3.49 -0.43 10.73
C ASP A 49 4.19 0.76 11.40
N ALA A 50 4.36 1.88 10.67
CA ALA A 50 4.93 3.11 11.22
C ALA A 50 4.09 3.67 12.38
N ALA A 51 2.76 3.73 12.22
CA ALA A 51 1.87 4.22 13.26
C ALA A 51 1.86 3.30 14.50
N ALA A 52 1.89 1.98 14.31
CA ALA A 52 1.94 1.02 15.40
C ALA A 52 3.28 1.11 16.17
N LEU A 53 4.41 1.22 15.46
CA LEU A 53 5.73 1.41 16.08
C LEU A 53 5.83 2.73 16.84
N ALA A 54 5.42 3.84 16.23
CA ALA A 54 5.48 5.15 16.89
C ALA A 54 4.64 5.17 18.18
N ALA A 55 3.46 4.56 18.12
CA ALA A 55 2.57 4.49 19.27
C ALA A 55 3.01 3.52 20.37
N VAL A 56 3.75 2.46 20.04
CA VAL A 56 4.25 1.51 21.05
C VAL A 56 5.43 2.07 21.86
N THR A 57 6.17 3.02 21.29
CA THR A 57 7.29 3.68 21.97
C THR A 57 6.89 4.89 22.80
N GLU A 58 5.70 5.44 22.53
CA GLU A 58 5.20 6.64 23.22
C GLU A 58 4.67 6.28 24.62
N ARG A 59 5.02 7.09 25.63
CA ARG A 59 4.55 6.92 27.02
C ARG A 59 3.31 7.74 27.35
N GLY A 60 2.93 8.68 26.48
CA GLY A 60 1.77 9.54 26.62
C GLY A 60 0.58 9.09 25.76
N ASP A 61 0.01 10.01 24.99
CA ASP A 61 -1.13 9.74 24.12
C ASP A 61 -0.69 9.05 22.81
N GLY A 62 -0.49 7.74 22.89
CA GLY A 62 -0.12 6.90 21.74
C GLY A 62 -1.13 6.96 20.59
N ARG A 63 -2.40 7.34 20.83
CA ARG A 63 -3.41 7.49 19.77
C ARG A 63 -3.15 8.73 18.92
N THR A 64 -2.78 9.84 19.56
CA THR A 64 -2.45 11.08 18.85
C THR A 64 -1.19 10.90 18.00
N VAL A 65 -0.16 10.25 18.56
CA VAL A 65 1.06 9.90 17.81
C VAL A 65 0.75 8.94 16.65
N ALA A 66 -0.04 7.89 16.87
CA ALA A 66 -0.46 6.98 15.80
C ALA A 66 -1.17 7.73 14.66
N ARG A 67 -2.04 8.70 15.00
CA ARG A 67 -2.77 9.50 14.01
C ARG A 67 -1.83 10.40 13.21
N GLU A 68 -0.91 11.08 13.89
CA GLU A 68 0.05 11.97 13.24
C GLU A 68 0.93 11.19 12.26
N PHE A 69 1.50 10.06 12.69
CA PHE A 69 2.32 9.20 11.84
C PHE A 69 1.53 8.54 10.71
N ALA A 70 0.29 8.11 10.95
CA ALA A 70 -0.58 7.63 9.88
C ALA A 70 -0.81 8.74 8.83
N SER A 71 -1.11 9.96 9.26
CA SER A 71 -1.37 11.10 8.36
C SER A 71 -0.14 11.53 7.57
N ALA A 72 1.04 11.51 8.20
CA ALA A 72 2.32 11.77 7.53
C ALA A 72 2.63 10.74 6.43
N ASN A 73 2.11 9.51 6.57
CA ASN A 73 2.22 8.45 5.58
C ASN A 73 1.01 8.41 4.60
N GLY A 74 0.16 9.44 4.61
CA GLY A 74 -1.00 9.54 3.72
C GLY A 74 -2.15 8.58 4.07
N ALA A 75 -2.16 8.05 5.30
CA ALA A 75 -3.18 7.15 5.81
C ALA A 75 -4.08 7.85 6.85
N ARG A 76 -5.32 7.37 6.98
CA ARG A 76 -6.23 7.77 8.05
C ARG A 76 -6.31 6.69 9.10
N LEU A 77 -6.18 7.09 10.36
CA LEU A 77 -6.37 6.20 11.51
C LEU A 77 -7.87 5.92 11.71
N GLU A 78 -8.28 4.65 11.59
CA GLU A 78 -9.66 4.21 11.79
C GLU A 78 -9.89 3.65 13.18
N SER A 79 -8.98 2.80 13.66
CA SER A 79 -9.03 2.29 15.04
C SER A 79 -7.66 2.19 15.66
N PHE A 80 -7.64 2.33 16.98
CA PHE A 80 -6.45 2.28 17.81
C PHE A 80 -6.81 1.54 19.09
N GLU A 81 -6.07 0.48 19.39
CA GLU A 81 -6.18 -0.29 20.62
C GLU A 81 -4.79 -0.35 21.25
N HIS A 82 -4.68 0.00 22.52
CA HIS A 82 -3.47 -0.13 23.31
C HIS A 82 -3.83 -0.96 24.54
N ALA A 83 -3.17 -2.12 24.70
CA ALA A 83 -3.40 -3.00 25.84
C ALA A 83 -2.11 -3.75 26.20
N GLY A 84 -1.64 -3.64 27.45
CA GLY A 84 -0.53 -4.44 27.96
C GLY A 84 0.77 -4.33 27.17
N GLY A 85 1.13 -3.12 26.70
CA GLY A 85 2.34 -2.87 25.89
C GLY A 85 2.27 -3.37 24.45
N GLU A 86 1.09 -3.81 24.02
CA GLU A 86 0.74 -4.09 22.64
C GLU A 86 -0.11 -2.94 22.09
N VAL A 87 0.24 -2.51 20.88
CA VAL A 87 -0.52 -1.54 20.12
C VAL A 87 -1.01 -2.15 18.83
N ARG A 88 -2.32 -2.07 18.60
CA ARG A 88 -2.95 -2.45 17.35
C ARG A 88 -3.54 -1.21 16.68
N VAL A 89 -3.14 -1.01 15.43
CA VAL A 89 -3.53 0.15 14.64
C VAL A 89 -4.18 -0.33 13.36
N VAL A 90 -5.32 0.27 13.03
CA VAL A 90 -5.98 0.05 11.76
C VAL A 90 -6.05 1.36 11.01
N VAL A 91 -5.47 1.37 9.81
CA VAL A 91 -5.40 2.56 8.97
C VAL A 91 -5.97 2.28 7.58
N SER A 92 -6.39 3.32 6.89
CA SER A 92 -6.80 3.27 5.49
C SER A 92 -6.04 4.26 4.63
N VAL A 93 -5.65 3.81 3.42
CA VAL A 93 -5.04 4.61 2.36
C VAL A 93 -5.88 4.43 1.10
N GLY A 94 -6.54 5.50 0.64
CA GLY A 94 -7.45 5.42 -0.49
C GLY A 94 -8.59 4.42 -0.25
N ARG A 95 -8.59 3.31 -1.01
CA ARG A 95 -9.55 2.19 -0.87
C ARG A 95 -8.98 1.00 -0.08
N ALA A 96 -7.70 1.01 0.27
CA ALA A 96 -7.04 -0.09 0.96
C ALA A 96 -7.07 0.14 2.47
N ARG A 97 -7.36 -0.94 3.22
CA ARG A 97 -7.30 -0.96 4.69
C ARG A 97 -6.21 -1.92 5.12
N ALA A 98 -5.43 -1.53 6.12
CA ALA A 98 -4.35 -2.34 6.69
C ALA A 98 -4.39 -2.30 8.22
N THR A 99 -4.01 -3.43 8.81
CA THR A 99 -3.94 -3.61 10.26
C THR A 99 -2.50 -3.96 10.63
N ALA A 100 -1.93 -3.25 11.60
CA ALA A 100 -0.61 -3.53 12.14
C ALA A 100 -0.68 -3.72 13.65
N ARG A 101 0.27 -4.51 14.17
CA ARG A 101 0.42 -4.82 15.59
C ARG A 101 1.88 -4.65 15.95
N ALA A 102 2.14 -3.83 16.97
CA ALA A 102 3.45 -3.60 17.53
C ALA A 102 3.45 -3.95 19.02
N VAL A 103 4.59 -4.41 19.54
CA VAL A 103 4.76 -4.77 20.94
C VAL A 103 6.09 -4.18 21.41
N ALA A 104 6.08 -3.47 22.54
CA ALA A 104 7.31 -3.00 23.15
C ALA A 104 7.97 -4.15 23.92
N VAL A 105 9.29 -4.26 23.78
CA VAL A 105 10.10 -5.27 24.46
C VAL A 105 11.27 -4.56 25.12
N LEU A 106 11.44 -4.75 26.43
CA LEU A 106 12.63 -4.31 27.13
C LEU A 106 13.68 -5.43 27.09
N CYS A 107 14.85 -5.10 26.55
CA CYS A 107 16.02 -5.97 26.58
C CYS A 107 17.07 -5.33 27.48
N ASN A 108 17.42 -6.01 28.57
CA ASN A 108 18.56 -5.63 29.40
C ASN A 108 19.78 -6.48 29.04
N ARG A 109 20.98 -5.92 29.16
CA ARG A 109 22.21 -6.61 28.75
C ARG A 109 22.49 -7.78 29.70
N GLY A 110 22.41 -9.01 29.18
CA GLY A 110 22.64 -10.24 29.93
C GLY A 110 21.37 -10.92 30.46
N GLU A 111 20.20 -10.34 30.23
CA GLU A 111 18.89 -10.91 30.59
C GLU A 111 18.06 -11.22 29.33
N PRO A 112 17.16 -12.21 29.38
CA PRO A 112 16.22 -12.45 28.29
C PRO A 112 15.31 -11.24 28.09
N CYS A 113 15.07 -10.87 26.84
CA CYS A 113 14.16 -9.80 26.49
C CYS A 113 12.73 -10.14 26.94
N VAL A 114 12.10 -9.23 27.67
CA VAL A 114 10.72 -9.39 28.18
C VAL A 114 9.82 -8.35 27.55
N ARG A 115 8.57 -8.71 27.26
CA ARG A 115 7.56 -7.73 26.80
C ARG A 115 7.37 -6.68 27.87
N SER A 116 7.29 -5.42 27.45
CA SER A 116 6.90 -4.32 28.33
C SER A 116 5.46 -4.54 28.75
N ALA A 117 5.21 -5.09 29.94
CA ALA A 117 3.88 -5.14 30.51
C ALA A 117 3.67 -3.91 31.41
N GLU A 118 2.67 -3.08 31.03
CA GLU A 118 1.87 -2.15 31.85
C GLU A 118 2.43 -0.77 32.25
N PRO A 119 1.55 0.19 32.64
CA PRO A 119 0.07 0.17 32.68
C PRO A 119 -0.63 0.94 31.53
#